data_AF-A0A957I458-F1
#
_entry.id   AF-A0A957I458-F1
#
_cell.length_a   1.000
_cell.length_b   1.000
_cell.length_c   1.000
_cell.angle_alpha   90.00
_cell.angle_beta   90.00
_cell.angle_gamma   90.00
#
_symmetry.space_group_name_H-M   'P 1'
#
loop_
_entity.id
_entity.type
_entity.pdbx_description
1 polymer ?
#
loop_
_entity_poly.entity_id
_entity_poly.type
_entity_poly.pdbx_seq_one_letter_code
_entity_poly.pdbx_strand_id
1 'polypeptide(L)'
;MMRLEDVLNNKVVTQSGIRLAQAMSPGMGHALANMAAGIIAGIRPTIYHTVQANLRHVLGHEVDPRQLADTTRAVFAYAARYNYEFFHAIEYDATQLAREVEVSPDIVRMVRDNMARGRGTLLLGTHTGNFNLGLLALSTYRVPIQGLSLANPTGGFEILNRIRARWGLELTPITPQSLRQAIRRLKAGGVVMTALDRPVPDDRHLVPFFDAPAYFAIGPVRLALMTGA
;
A
#
# COMPACT_ATOMS: atom_id res chain seq x y z
N MET A 1 -0.35 -20.84 -18.82
CA MET A 1 -0.63 -20.93 -17.37
C MET A 1 -0.97 -19.52 -16.88
N MET A 2 -2.12 -19.33 -16.23
CA MET A 2 -2.59 -18.02 -15.76
C MET A 2 -1.63 -17.48 -14.69
N ARG A 3 -1.28 -16.18 -14.71
CA ARG A 3 -0.41 -15.63 -13.65
C ARG A 3 -1.22 -15.51 -12.37
N LEU A 4 -0.57 -15.75 -11.23
CA LEU A 4 -1.21 -15.63 -9.91
C LEU A 4 -1.84 -14.23 -9.70
N GLU A 5 -1.21 -13.20 -10.25
CA GLU A 5 -1.67 -11.82 -10.23
C GLU A 5 -3.02 -11.64 -10.93
N ASP A 6 -3.26 -12.33 -12.04
CA ASP A 6 -4.51 -12.23 -12.82
C ASP A 6 -5.69 -12.85 -12.07
N VAL A 7 -5.42 -13.95 -11.35
CA VAL A 7 -6.41 -14.63 -10.50
C VAL A 7 -6.78 -13.76 -9.30
N LEU A 8 -5.77 -13.17 -8.64
CA LEU A 8 -5.97 -12.30 -7.47
C LEU A 8 -6.65 -10.97 -7.84
N ASN A 9 -6.43 -10.46 -9.05
CA ASN A 9 -7.10 -9.26 -9.54
C ASN A 9 -8.52 -9.50 -10.10
N ASN A 10 -9.11 -10.67 -9.88
CA ASN A 10 -10.47 -10.96 -10.31
C ASN A 10 -11.52 -10.42 -9.32
N LYS A 11 -12.61 -9.81 -9.82
CA LYS A 11 -13.69 -9.23 -8.99
C LYS A 11 -14.37 -10.27 -8.10
N VAL A 12 -14.69 -11.44 -8.65
CA VAL A 12 -15.38 -12.51 -7.92
C VAL A 12 -14.47 -13.06 -6.84
N VAL A 13 -13.20 -13.31 -7.15
CA VAL A 13 -12.19 -13.76 -6.18
C VAL A 13 -12.03 -12.75 -5.04
N THR A 14 -11.96 -11.46 -5.38
CA THR A 14 -11.86 -10.38 -4.37
C THR A 14 -13.09 -10.34 -3.46
N GLN A 15 -14.30 -10.42 -4.03
CA GLN A 15 -15.55 -10.39 -3.24
C GLN A 15 -15.69 -11.63 -2.34
N SER A 16 -15.37 -12.81 -2.85
CA SER A 16 -15.37 -14.04 -2.04
C SER A 16 -14.32 -13.98 -0.93
N GLY A 17 -13.12 -13.44 -1.22
CA GLY A 17 -12.09 -13.22 -0.22
C GLY A 17 -12.52 -12.28 0.89
N ILE A 18 -13.24 -11.20 0.56
CA ILE A 18 -13.79 -10.27 1.56
C ILE A 18 -14.80 -10.99 2.47
N ARG A 19 -15.80 -11.67 1.90
CA ARG A 19 -16.82 -12.37 2.68
C ARG A 19 -16.21 -13.45 3.58
N LEU A 20 -15.26 -14.20 3.05
CA LEU A 20 -14.56 -15.23 3.82
C LEU A 20 -13.78 -14.61 5.00
N ALA A 21 -13.04 -13.52 4.75
CA ALA A 21 -12.28 -12.84 5.80
C ALA A 21 -13.20 -12.27 6.90
N GLN A 22 -14.38 -11.77 6.54
CA GLN A 22 -15.36 -11.26 7.51
C GLN A 22 -15.99 -12.37 8.36
N ALA A 23 -16.17 -13.57 7.80
CA ALA A 23 -16.73 -14.71 8.53
C ALA A 23 -15.71 -15.46 9.42
N MET A 24 -14.41 -15.26 9.17
CA MET A 24 -13.33 -15.96 9.89
C MET A 24 -12.84 -15.15 11.10
N SER A 25 -12.57 -15.83 12.21
CA SER A 25 -11.87 -15.25 13.36
C SER A 25 -10.40 -14.91 13.02
N PRO A 26 -9.77 -13.97 13.74
CA PRO A 26 -8.37 -13.61 13.49
C PRO A 26 -7.41 -14.79 13.48
N GLY A 27 -7.56 -15.72 14.44
CA GLY A 27 -6.74 -16.92 14.51
C GLY A 27 -6.89 -17.82 13.28
N MET A 28 -8.11 -18.00 12.78
CA MET A 28 -8.36 -18.78 11.55
C MET A 28 -7.75 -18.08 10.33
N GLY A 29 -7.92 -16.75 10.21
CA GLY A 29 -7.36 -15.97 9.11
C GLY A 29 -5.84 -16.04 9.06
N HIS A 30 -5.18 -15.91 10.23
CA HIS A 30 -3.72 -16.03 10.34
C HIS A 30 -3.23 -17.44 10.05
N ALA A 31 -3.95 -18.48 10.50
CA ALA A 31 -3.62 -19.86 10.17
C ALA A 31 -3.72 -20.14 8.66
N LEU A 32 -4.77 -19.63 8.00
CA LEU A 32 -4.93 -19.75 6.55
C LEU A 32 -3.82 -19.00 5.80
N ALA A 33 -3.44 -17.80 6.25
CA ALA A 33 -2.33 -17.05 5.66
C ALA A 33 -0.99 -17.81 5.74
N ASN A 34 -0.69 -18.43 6.89
CA ASN A 34 0.49 -19.26 7.08
C ASN A 34 0.47 -20.51 6.19
N MET A 35 -0.70 -21.16 6.08
CA MET A 35 -0.88 -22.33 5.20
C MET A 35 -0.64 -21.97 3.74
N ALA A 36 -1.26 -20.88 3.25
CA ALA A 36 -1.07 -20.40 1.88
C ALA A 36 0.40 -20.07 1.58
N ALA A 37 1.09 -19.42 2.53
CA ALA A 37 2.51 -19.14 2.41
C ALA A 37 3.37 -20.42 2.36
N GLY A 38 3.02 -21.44 3.15
CA GLY A 38 3.66 -22.75 3.12
C GLY A 38 3.48 -23.45 1.77
N ILE A 39 2.27 -23.41 1.19
CA ILE A 39 1.99 -23.94 -0.15
C ILE A 39 2.84 -23.21 -1.19
N ILE A 40 2.82 -21.87 -1.21
CA ILE A 40 3.61 -21.06 -2.16
C ILE A 40 5.11 -21.36 -2.02
N ALA A 41 5.62 -21.48 -0.79
CA ALA A 41 7.01 -21.81 -0.54
C ALA A 41 7.39 -23.25 -0.95
N GLY A 42 6.42 -24.18 -0.93
CA GLY A 42 6.58 -25.55 -1.42
C GLY A 42 6.62 -25.61 -2.95
N ILE A 43 5.66 -24.98 -3.63
CA ILE A 43 5.53 -25.00 -5.09
C ILE A 43 6.52 -24.06 -5.81
N ARG A 44 7.07 -23.05 -5.11
CA ARG A 44 8.06 -22.07 -5.61
C ARG A 44 7.75 -21.50 -7.00
N PRO A 45 6.58 -20.87 -7.20
CA PRO A 45 6.23 -20.24 -8.48
C PRO A 45 7.18 -19.07 -8.78
N THR A 46 7.13 -18.51 -9.99
CA THR A 46 8.00 -17.37 -10.39
C THR A 46 8.03 -16.25 -9.35
N ILE A 47 6.88 -15.88 -8.77
CA ILE A 47 6.81 -14.82 -7.75
C ILE A 47 7.63 -15.14 -6.48
N TYR A 48 7.76 -16.41 -6.10
CA TYR A 48 8.61 -16.83 -4.98
C TYR A 48 10.07 -16.48 -5.26
N HIS A 49 10.56 -16.79 -6.46
CA HIS A 49 11.93 -16.47 -6.87
C HIS A 49 12.15 -14.97 -7.03
N THR A 50 11.15 -14.22 -7.51
CA THR A 50 11.20 -12.76 -7.56
C THR A 50 11.34 -12.15 -6.16
N VAL A 51 10.52 -12.58 -5.20
CA VAL A 51 10.62 -12.12 -3.81
C VAL A 51 11.99 -12.49 -3.22
N GLN A 52 12.47 -13.70 -3.47
CA GLN A 52 13.77 -14.15 -3.00
C GLN A 52 14.93 -13.33 -3.60
N ALA A 53 14.87 -12.99 -4.89
CA ALA A 53 15.85 -12.13 -5.54
C ALA A 53 15.85 -10.72 -4.90
N ASN A 54 14.68 -10.13 -4.70
CA ASN A 54 14.55 -8.83 -4.02
C ASN A 54 15.09 -8.88 -2.59
N LEU A 55 14.82 -9.96 -1.84
CA LEU A 55 15.30 -10.10 -0.47
C LEU A 55 16.82 -10.21 -0.35
N ARG A 56 17.53 -10.71 -1.38
CA ARG A 56 19.00 -10.72 -1.36
C ARG A 56 19.60 -9.31 -1.35
N HIS A 57 18.96 -8.36 -2.03
CA HIS A 57 19.36 -6.95 -1.98
C HIS A 57 19.18 -6.35 -0.57
N VAL A 58 18.17 -6.82 0.17
CA VAL A 58 17.86 -6.32 1.52
C VAL A 58 18.71 -6.99 2.61
N LEU A 59 18.86 -8.31 2.53
CA LEU A 59 19.56 -9.14 3.54
C LEU A 59 21.06 -9.27 3.27
N GLY A 60 21.51 -8.86 2.09
CA GLY A 60 22.87 -9.05 1.60
C GLY A 60 23.02 -10.34 0.77
N HIS A 61 24.00 -10.32 -0.14
CA HIS A 61 24.28 -11.45 -1.04
C HIS A 61 24.80 -12.71 -0.31
N GLU A 62 25.42 -12.54 0.85
CA GLU A 62 25.97 -13.62 1.69
C GLU A 62 24.95 -14.18 2.70
N VAL A 63 23.67 -13.84 2.57
CA VAL A 63 22.62 -14.34 3.48
C VAL A 63 22.54 -15.86 3.47
N ASP A 64 22.42 -16.46 4.65
CA ASP A 64 22.23 -17.91 4.78
C ASP A 64 20.99 -18.38 3.98
N PRO A 65 21.10 -19.47 3.18
CA PRO A 65 19.99 -19.95 2.38
C PRO A 65 18.72 -20.30 3.16
N ARG A 66 18.84 -20.75 4.42
CA ARG A 66 17.67 -21.05 5.26
C ARG A 66 17.01 -19.76 5.73
N GLN A 67 17.80 -18.79 6.22
CA GLN A 67 17.29 -17.47 6.58
C GLN A 67 16.57 -16.80 5.39
N LEU A 68 17.14 -16.90 4.19
CA LEU A 68 16.51 -16.35 2.98
C LEU A 68 15.18 -17.04 2.66
N ALA A 69 15.12 -18.37 2.76
CA ALA A 69 13.90 -19.13 2.51
C ALA A 69 12.80 -18.84 3.56
N ASP A 70 13.17 -18.77 4.84
CA ASP A 70 12.27 -18.44 5.94
C ASP A 70 11.73 -17.02 5.82
N THR A 71 12.60 -16.05 5.49
CA THR A 71 12.19 -14.66 5.25
C THR A 71 11.27 -14.57 4.03
N THR A 72 11.57 -15.30 2.95
CA THR A 72 10.71 -15.35 1.76
C THR A 72 9.31 -15.89 2.12
N ARG A 73 9.24 -16.97 2.90
CA ARG A 73 7.97 -17.54 3.39
C ARG A 73 7.23 -16.53 4.27
N ALA A 74 7.94 -15.84 5.16
CA ALA A 74 7.36 -14.82 6.02
C ALA A 74 6.74 -13.67 5.22
N VAL A 75 7.38 -13.20 4.14
CA VAL A 75 6.82 -12.18 3.24
C VAL A 75 5.45 -12.61 2.68
N PHE A 76 5.33 -13.85 2.20
CA PHE A 76 4.04 -14.35 1.71
C PHE A 76 2.99 -14.48 2.83
N ALA A 77 3.40 -14.94 4.02
CA ALA A 77 2.50 -15.05 5.16
C ALA A 77 1.99 -13.68 5.60
N TYR A 78 2.86 -12.68 5.69
CA TYR A 78 2.49 -11.30 6.01
C TYR A 78 1.62 -10.68 4.92
N ALA A 79 1.95 -10.86 3.64
CA ALA A 79 1.11 -10.37 2.56
C ALA A 79 -0.31 -10.95 2.62
N ALA A 80 -0.46 -12.26 2.85
CA ALA A 80 -1.76 -12.90 3.00
C ALA A 80 -2.49 -12.41 4.26
N ARG A 81 -1.77 -12.30 5.39
CA ARG A 81 -2.31 -11.79 6.66
C ARG A 81 -2.81 -10.36 6.54
N TYR A 82 -2.06 -9.46 5.89
CA TYR A 82 -2.46 -8.07 5.69
C TYR A 82 -3.71 -7.94 4.85
N ASN A 83 -3.86 -8.78 3.81
CA ASN A 83 -5.09 -8.82 3.02
C ASN A 83 -6.28 -9.31 3.86
N TYR A 84 -6.09 -10.37 4.65
CA TYR A 84 -7.11 -10.84 5.58
C TYR A 84 -7.53 -9.74 6.57
N GLU A 85 -6.57 -9.13 7.28
CA GLU A 85 -6.84 -8.09 8.29
C GLU A 85 -7.53 -6.87 7.66
N PHE A 86 -7.07 -6.44 6.48
CA PHE A 86 -7.72 -5.36 5.75
C PHE A 86 -9.16 -5.71 5.40
N PHE A 87 -9.41 -6.90 4.85
CA PHE A 87 -10.76 -7.34 4.48
C PHE A 87 -11.68 -7.52 5.70
N HIS A 88 -11.14 -8.04 6.80
CA HIS A 88 -11.83 -8.20 8.06
C HIS A 88 -12.23 -6.83 8.66
N ALA A 89 -11.39 -5.81 8.49
CA ALA A 89 -11.62 -4.45 8.98
C ALA A 89 -12.50 -3.57 8.06
N ILE A 90 -12.95 -4.05 6.89
CA ILE A 90 -13.74 -3.24 5.93
C ILE A 90 -15.04 -2.68 6.55
N GLU A 91 -15.64 -3.43 7.47
CA GLU A 91 -16.92 -3.09 8.13
C GLU A 91 -16.76 -2.43 9.49
N TYR A 92 -15.53 -2.17 9.92
CA TYR A 92 -15.29 -1.47 11.17
C TYR A 92 -15.86 -0.05 11.09
N ASP A 93 -16.39 0.45 12.20
CA ASP A 93 -16.60 1.88 12.36
C ASP A 93 -15.28 2.61 12.67
N ALA A 94 -15.30 3.94 12.62
CA ALA A 94 -14.11 4.75 12.88
C ALA A 94 -13.54 4.55 14.29
N THR A 95 -14.38 4.21 15.28
CA THR A 95 -13.96 3.98 16.66
C THR A 95 -13.26 2.63 16.81
N GLN A 96 -13.80 1.59 16.18
CA GLN A 96 -13.18 0.27 16.10
C GLN A 96 -11.82 0.37 15.43
N LEU A 97 -11.75 1.02 14.27
CA LEU A 97 -10.51 1.14 13.51
C LEU A 97 -9.43 1.92 14.29
N ALA A 98 -9.80 3.01 14.98
CA ALA A 98 -8.87 3.79 15.79
C ALA A 98 -8.34 3.03 17.03
N ARG A 99 -9.03 1.97 17.50
CA ARG A 99 -8.53 1.10 18.58
C ARG A 99 -7.54 0.05 18.07
N GLU A 100 -7.73 -0.42 16.84
CA GLU A 100 -6.92 -1.49 16.24
C GLU A 100 -5.66 -0.95 15.54
N VAL A 101 -5.70 0.31 15.11
CA VAL A 101 -4.62 0.92 14.32
C VAL A 101 -4.26 2.27 14.90
N GLU A 102 -3.10 2.33 15.54
CA GLU A 102 -2.51 3.59 15.97
C GLU A 102 -1.83 4.28 14.79
N VAL A 103 -2.32 5.48 14.43
CA VAL A 103 -1.55 6.39 13.59
C VAL A 103 -0.70 7.26 14.51
N SER A 104 0.60 7.32 14.24
CA SER A 104 1.56 8.12 15.01
C SER A 104 0.99 9.53 15.28
N PRO A 105 0.84 9.92 16.55
CA PRO A 105 0.37 11.25 16.91
C PRO A 105 1.23 12.37 16.32
N ASP A 106 2.52 12.11 16.08
CA ASP A 106 3.46 13.07 15.53
C ASP A 106 3.15 13.39 14.06
N ILE A 107 2.79 12.38 13.27
CA ILE A 107 2.35 12.56 11.88
C ILE A 107 1.06 13.40 11.85
N VAL A 108 0.11 13.11 12.74
CA VAL A 108 -1.16 13.83 12.81
C VAL A 108 -0.94 15.29 13.19
N ARG A 109 -0.07 15.56 14.19
CA ARG A 109 0.28 16.94 14.59
C ARG A 109 0.98 17.68 13.45
N MET A 110 1.98 17.07 12.82
CA MET A 110 2.70 17.67 11.68
C MET A 110 1.74 18.09 10.56
N VAL A 111 0.81 17.21 10.18
CA VAL A 111 -0.19 17.51 9.14
C VAL A 111 -1.09 18.68 9.56
N ARG A 112 -1.61 18.66 10.78
CA ARG A 112 -2.50 19.73 11.28
C ARG A 112 -1.80 21.08 11.40
N ASP A 113 -0.55 21.09 11.88
CA ASP A 113 0.25 22.31 12.03
C ASP A 113 0.59 22.93 10.68
N ASN A 114 0.93 22.11 9.68
CA ASN A 114 1.15 22.58 8.31
C ASN A 114 -0.13 23.18 7.72
N MET A 115 -1.26 22.48 7.86
CA MET A 115 -2.56 22.98 7.41
C MET A 115 -2.92 24.32 8.08
N ALA A 116 -2.74 24.45 9.39
CA ALA A 116 -3.01 25.67 10.14
C ALA A 116 -2.15 26.87 9.68
N ARG A 117 -0.95 26.59 9.16
CA ARG A 117 -0.03 27.59 8.59
C ARG A 117 -0.24 27.82 7.09
N GLY A 118 -1.25 27.21 6.48
CA GLY A 118 -1.49 27.27 5.04
C GLY A 118 -0.40 26.59 4.19
N ARG A 119 0.37 25.67 4.79
CA ARG A 119 1.44 24.92 4.11
C ARG A 119 0.94 23.54 3.70
N GLY A 120 1.14 23.19 2.43
CA GLY A 120 0.80 21.87 1.93
C GLY A 120 1.59 20.77 2.61
N THR A 121 1.06 19.55 2.63
CA THR A 121 1.81 18.35 3.08
C THR A 121 1.70 17.26 2.05
N LEU A 122 2.86 16.78 1.56
CA LEU A 122 2.96 15.60 0.71
C LEU A 122 3.35 14.38 1.56
N LEU A 123 2.41 13.46 1.75
CA LEU A 123 2.65 12.20 2.45
C LEU A 123 3.15 11.13 1.47
N LEU A 124 4.31 10.56 1.75
CA LEU A 124 4.91 9.50 0.94
C LEU A 124 4.83 8.17 1.67
N GLY A 125 4.28 7.15 1.00
CA GLY A 125 4.21 5.79 1.50
C GLY A 125 5.03 4.81 0.67
N THR A 126 5.24 3.64 1.24
CA THR A 126 5.79 2.45 0.58
C THR A 126 4.77 1.31 0.68
N HIS A 127 4.83 0.34 -0.22
CA HIS A 127 4.02 -0.88 -0.21
C HIS A 127 4.57 -1.88 0.81
N THR A 128 4.68 -1.43 2.06
CA THR A 128 5.21 -2.18 3.20
C THR A 128 4.15 -2.26 4.30
N GLY A 129 4.11 -3.37 5.03
CA GLY A 129 3.13 -3.57 6.10
C GLY A 129 1.69 -3.58 5.56
N ASN A 130 0.74 -3.38 6.48
CA ASN A 130 -0.69 -3.30 6.14
C ASN A 130 -1.09 -1.89 5.72
N PHE A 131 -0.49 -1.39 4.63
CA PHE A 131 -0.70 -0.02 4.16
C PHE A 131 -2.18 0.28 3.87
N ASN A 132 -2.96 -0.70 3.41
CA ASN A 132 -4.39 -0.54 3.16
C ASN A 132 -5.17 -0.21 4.43
N LEU A 133 -4.87 -0.95 5.50
CA LEU A 133 -5.48 -0.70 6.79
C LEU A 133 -5.02 0.63 7.38
N GLY A 134 -3.73 0.96 7.24
CA GLY A 134 -3.19 2.27 7.64
C GLY A 134 -3.83 3.45 6.89
N LEU A 135 -4.14 3.29 5.60
CA LEU A 135 -4.88 4.28 4.81
C LEU A 135 -6.29 4.53 5.37
N LEU A 136 -7.01 3.47 5.76
CA LEU A 136 -8.32 3.63 6.41
C LEU A 136 -8.16 4.35 7.77
N ALA A 137 -7.15 3.98 8.55
CA ALA A 137 -6.93 4.57 9.86
C ALA A 137 -6.60 6.06 9.76
N LEU A 138 -5.79 6.47 8.78
CA LEU A 138 -5.49 7.88 8.49
C LEU A 138 -6.76 8.70 8.21
N SER A 139 -7.77 8.10 7.59
CA SER A 139 -8.99 8.83 7.24
C SER A 139 -9.88 9.12 8.46
N THR A 140 -9.73 8.37 9.57
CA THR A 140 -10.43 8.63 10.84
C THR A 140 -10.08 9.99 11.45
N TYR A 141 -8.94 10.57 11.08
CA TYR A 141 -8.50 11.90 11.53
C TYR A 141 -9.21 13.05 10.82
N ARG A 142 -10.11 12.76 9.87
CA ARG A 142 -10.98 13.72 9.16
C ARG A 142 -10.21 14.84 8.44
N VAL A 143 -9.00 14.54 7.98
CA VAL A 143 -8.23 15.42 7.11
C VAL A 143 -8.55 15.06 5.65
N PRO A 144 -8.98 16.01 4.80
CA PRO A 144 -9.19 15.74 3.38
C PRO A 144 -7.87 15.41 2.67
N ILE A 145 -7.67 14.14 2.31
CA ILE A 145 -6.46 13.67 1.63
C ILE A 145 -6.79 13.28 0.20
N GLN A 146 -6.00 13.80 -0.76
CA GLN A 146 -6.03 13.32 -2.14
C GLN A 146 -4.96 12.25 -2.29
N GLY A 147 -5.36 11.00 -2.54
CA GLY A 147 -4.43 9.92 -2.85
C GLY A 147 -4.23 9.81 -4.36
N LEU A 148 -3.00 9.98 -4.84
CA LEU A 148 -2.66 9.72 -6.24
C LEU A 148 -2.44 8.22 -6.43
N SER A 149 -3.34 7.59 -7.20
CA SER A 149 -3.35 6.15 -7.47
C SER A 149 -3.07 5.84 -8.94
N LEU A 150 -2.83 4.57 -9.26
CA LEU A 150 -2.63 4.13 -10.64
C LEU A 150 -3.83 4.47 -11.53
N ALA A 151 -3.55 4.84 -12.78
CA ALA A 151 -4.52 5.48 -13.66
C ALA A 151 -5.72 4.61 -14.07
N ASN A 152 -5.59 3.28 -14.01
CA ASN A 152 -6.58 2.35 -14.53
C ASN A 152 -6.76 1.14 -13.60
N PRO A 153 -7.54 1.26 -12.50
CA PRO A 153 -7.84 0.11 -11.65
C PRO A 153 -8.75 -0.86 -12.41
N THR A 154 -8.25 -2.06 -12.72
CA THR A 154 -9.06 -3.14 -13.29
C THR A 154 -9.41 -4.15 -12.20
N GLY A 155 -10.58 -4.79 -12.32
CA GLY A 155 -10.88 -5.99 -11.55
C GLY A 155 -11.04 -5.73 -10.05
N GLY A 156 -10.27 -6.43 -9.23
CA GLY A 156 -10.28 -6.32 -7.76
C GLY A 156 -9.94 -4.91 -7.27
N PHE A 157 -9.07 -4.18 -7.98
CA PHE A 157 -8.71 -2.81 -7.60
C PHE A 157 -9.88 -1.82 -7.58
N GLU A 158 -10.90 -2.02 -8.42
CA GLU A 158 -12.12 -1.19 -8.38
C GLU A 158 -12.86 -1.34 -7.05
N ILE A 159 -12.93 -2.55 -6.51
CA ILE A 159 -13.57 -2.85 -5.22
C ILE A 159 -12.80 -2.18 -4.10
N LEU A 160 -11.46 -2.31 -4.11
CA LEU A 160 -10.58 -1.70 -3.11
C LEU A 160 -10.69 -0.17 -3.11
N ASN A 161 -10.76 0.46 -4.30
CA ASN A 161 -10.92 1.90 -4.42
C ASN A 161 -12.28 2.35 -3.88
N ARG A 162 -13.37 1.61 -4.16
CA ARG A 162 -14.70 1.89 -3.60
C ARG A 162 -14.71 1.83 -2.08
N ILE A 163 -14.04 0.82 -1.50
CA ILE A 163 -13.90 0.69 -0.04
C ILE A 163 -13.21 1.93 0.53
N ARG A 164 -12.03 2.30 0.00
CA ARG A 164 -11.27 3.47 0.45
C ARG A 164 -12.04 4.79 0.29
N ALA A 165 -12.83 4.93 -0.78
CA ALA A 165 -13.67 6.11 -1.00
C ALA A 165 -14.77 6.28 0.07
N ARG A 166 -15.36 5.19 0.58
CA ARG A 166 -16.33 5.26 1.70
C ARG A 166 -15.71 5.83 2.98
N TRP A 167 -14.40 5.67 3.13
CA TRP A 167 -13.63 6.19 4.25
C TRP A 167 -13.17 7.63 4.03
N GLY A 168 -13.60 8.32 2.96
CA GLY A 168 -13.29 9.73 2.72
C GLY A 168 -11.94 9.98 2.05
N LEU A 169 -11.24 8.94 1.59
CA LEU A 169 -10.04 9.08 0.79
C LEU A 169 -10.41 9.42 -0.66
N GLU A 170 -9.98 10.59 -1.13
CA GLU A 170 -10.16 11.00 -2.53
C GLU A 170 -9.05 10.39 -3.39
N LEU A 171 -9.27 9.16 -3.86
CA LEU A 171 -8.34 8.47 -4.73
C LEU A 171 -8.51 8.93 -6.17
N THR A 172 -7.51 9.61 -6.69
CA THR A 172 -7.49 10.11 -8.07
C THR A 172 -6.43 9.39 -8.90
N PRO A 173 -6.79 8.88 -10.10
CA PRO A 173 -5.81 8.29 -11.01
C PRO A 173 -4.77 9.34 -11.40
N ILE A 174 -3.49 8.98 -11.51
CA ILE A 174 -2.44 9.91 -11.99
C ILE A 174 -2.73 10.29 -13.45
N THR A 175 -3.20 11.52 -13.64
CA THR A 175 -3.52 12.13 -14.93
C THR A 175 -3.13 13.61 -14.87
N PRO A 176 -2.98 14.32 -16.01
CA PRO A 176 -2.71 15.75 -15.97
C PRO A 176 -3.73 16.57 -15.17
N GLN A 177 -5.01 16.15 -15.15
CA GLN A 177 -6.06 16.82 -14.40
C GLN A 177 -5.91 16.63 -12.88
N SER A 178 -5.72 15.39 -12.43
CA SER A 178 -5.55 15.08 -11.00
C SER A 178 -4.24 15.62 -10.43
N LEU A 179 -3.18 15.66 -11.24
CA LEU A 179 -1.92 16.31 -10.88
C LEU A 179 -2.09 17.82 -10.70
N ARG A 180 -2.82 18.49 -11.60
CA ARG A 180 -3.17 19.93 -11.42
C ARG A 180 -3.99 20.15 -10.15
N GLN A 181 -4.91 19.23 -9.84
CA GLN A 181 -5.67 19.26 -8.60
C GLN A 181 -4.77 19.09 -7.36
N ALA A 182 -3.84 18.14 -7.39
CA ALA A 182 -2.88 17.91 -6.32
C ALA A 182 -1.98 19.15 -6.08
N ILE A 183 -1.48 19.77 -7.15
CA ILE A 183 -0.71 21.02 -7.06
C ILE A 183 -1.52 22.12 -6.40
N ARG A 184 -2.77 22.34 -6.83
CA ARG A 184 -3.65 23.35 -6.22
C ARG A 184 -3.93 23.06 -4.76
N ARG A 185 -4.19 21.79 -4.41
CA ARG A 185 -4.43 21.36 -3.03
C ARG A 185 -3.22 21.65 -2.14
N LEU A 186 -2.02 21.28 -2.57
CA LEU A 186 -0.78 21.53 -1.81
C LEU A 186 -0.51 23.02 -1.64
N LYS A 187 -0.66 23.82 -2.72
CA LYS A 187 -0.50 25.29 -2.64
C LYS A 187 -1.53 25.98 -1.75
N ALA A 188 -2.69 25.37 -1.53
CA ALA A 188 -3.74 25.86 -0.65
C ALA A 188 -3.63 25.35 0.80
N GLY A 189 -2.52 24.69 1.17
CA GLY A 189 -2.32 24.16 2.52
C GLY A 189 -2.92 22.77 2.77
N GLY A 190 -3.39 22.08 1.74
CA GLY A 190 -4.01 20.75 1.86
C GLY A 190 -3.02 19.58 1.80
N VAL A 191 -3.57 18.36 1.86
CA VAL A 191 -2.78 17.12 1.94
C VAL A 191 -2.92 16.27 0.68
N VAL A 192 -1.80 15.84 0.13
CA VAL A 192 -1.72 14.87 -0.97
C VAL A 192 -0.88 13.68 -0.50
N MET A 193 -1.22 12.48 -0.97
CA MET A 193 -0.52 11.26 -0.65
C MET A 193 -0.23 10.44 -1.89
N THR A 194 0.93 9.79 -1.95
CA THR A 194 1.27 8.83 -3.01
C THR A 194 2.32 7.83 -2.54
N ALA A 195 2.52 6.77 -3.32
CA ALA A 195 3.57 5.79 -3.07
C ALA A 195 4.82 6.12 -3.91
N LEU A 196 6.01 5.91 -3.34
CA LEU A 196 7.28 6.24 -4.00
C LEU A 196 7.99 5.03 -4.63
N ASP A 197 7.62 3.82 -4.23
CA ASP A 197 8.38 2.58 -4.45
C ASP A 197 7.89 1.73 -5.63
N ARG A 198 7.04 2.30 -6.50
CA ARG A 198 6.67 1.69 -7.78
C ARG A 198 7.08 2.58 -8.95
N PRO A 199 7.97 2.11 -9.85
CA PRO A 199 8.25 2.83 -11.08
C PRO A 199 7.01 2.82 -11.99
N VAL A 200 6.80 3.90 -12.74
CA VAL A 200 5.81 3.96 -13.81
C VAL A 200 6.53 3.96 -15.17
N PRO A 201 5.94 3.42 -16.25
CA PRO A 201 6.65 3.24 -17.52
C PRO A 201 7.37 4.49 -18.04
N ASP A 202 6.73 5.65 -17.90
CA ASP A 202 7.20 6.94 -18.43
C ASP A 202 8.05 7.76 -17.44
N ASP A 203 8.26 7.26 -16.21
CA ASP A 203 9.04 7.93 -15.15
C ASP A 203 9.89 6.89 -14.40
N ARG A 204 11.10 6.69 -14.92
CA ARG A 204 12.04 5.65 -14.49
C ARG A 204 13.40 6.25 -14.25
N HIS A 205 13.67 6.65 -13.01
CA HIS A 205 14.99 7.14 -12.61
C HIS A 205 15.70 6.09 -11.77
N LEU A 206 16.96 5.81 -12.12
CA LEU A 206 17.82 4.94 -11.32
C LEU A 206 18.30 5.71 -10.09
N VAL A 207 17.98 5.18 -8.91
CA VAL A 207 18.46 5.69 -7.63
C VAL A 207 19.17 4.56 -6.88
N PRO A 208 20.22 4.85 -6.10
CA PRO A 208 20.80 3.86 -5.19
C PRO A 208 19.73 3.34 -4.24
N PHE A 209 19.52 2.02 -4.21
CA PHE A 209 18.53 1.40 -3.33
C PHE A 209 19.05 0.05 -2.83
N PHE A 210 19.39 0.01 -1.54
CA PHE A 210 20.21 -1.07 -0.98
C PHE A 210 21.57 -1.17 -1.69
N ASP A 211 21.91 -2.33 -2.21
CA ASP A 211 23.19 -2.67 -2.85
C ASP A 211 23.19 -2.47 -4.37
N ALA A 212 22.07 -2.08 -4.98
CA ALA A 212 21.96 -1.89 -6.43
C ALA A 212 21.09 -0.67 -6.82
N PRO A 213 21.30 -0.09 -8.02
CA PRO A 213 20.38 0.90 -8.55
C PRO A 213 19.00 0.29 -8.86
N ALA A 214 17.93 0.97 -8.46
CA ALA A 214 16.57 0.57 -8.77
C ALA A 214 15.77 1.73 -9.40
N TYR A 215 14.77 1.39 -10.20
CA TYR A 215 13.91 2.38 -10.83
C TYR A 215 12.86 2.91 -9.85
N PHE A 216 12.86 4.22 -9.63
CA PHE A 216 11.85 4.94 -8.86
C PHE A 216 11.18 5.99 -9.74
N ALA A 217 9.94 6.33 -9.40
CA ALA A 217 9.23 7.47 -9.98
C ALA A 217 9.63 8.74 -9.21
N ILE A 218 9.99 9.81 -9.92
CA ILE A 218 10.35 11.10 -9.29
C ILE A 218 9.21 12.11 -9.35
N GLY A 219 8.06 11.76 -9.90
CA GLY A 219 6.82 12.54 -9.84
C GLY A 219 6.53 13.13 -8.45
N PRO A 220 6.64 12.38 -7.33
CA PRO A 220 6.44 12.93 -5.99
C PRO A 220 7.48 14.02 -5.63
N VAL A 221 8.73 13.84 -6.02
CA VAL A 221 9.81 14.83 -5.80
C VAL A 221 9.53 16.11 -6.59
N ARG A 222 9.15 15.99 -7.86
CA ARG A 222 8.76 17.14 -8.70
C ARG A 222 7.56 17.88 -8.10
N LEU A 223 6.58 17.14 -7.57
CA LEU A 223 5.40 17.71 -6.94
C LEU A 223 5.76 18.54 -5.68
N ALA A 224 6.66 18.02 -4.83
CA ALA A 224 7.17 18.75 -3.67
C ALA A 224 7.88 20.04 -4.11
N LEU A 225 8.83 19.96 -5.05
CA LEU A 225 9.57 21.12 -5.56
C LEU A 225 8.66 22.21 -6.18
N MET A 226 7.62 21.81 -6.91
CA MET A 226 6.69 22.76 -7.54
C MET A 226 5.75 23.47 -6.55
N THR A 227 5.56 22.91 -5.36
CA THR A 227 4.56 23.38 -4.40
C THR A 227 5.15 23.92 -3.11
N GLY A 228 6.41 23.59 -2.80
CA GLY A 228 7.06 23.92 -1.52
C GLY A 228 6.49 23.14 -0.33
N ALA A 229 5.73 22.07 -0.61
CA ALA A 229 5.19 21.13 0.38
C ALA A 229 6.24 20.14 0.88
#